data_AF-A0A7J3JCU0-F1
#
_entry.id   AF-A0A7J3JCU0-F1
#
_cell.length_a   1.000
_cell.length_b   1.000
_cell.length_c   1.000
_cell.angle_alpha   90.00
_cell.angle_beta   90.00
_cell.angle_gamma   90.00
#
_symmetry.space_group_name_H-M   'P 1'
#
loop_
_entity.id
_entity.type
_entity.pdbx_description
1 polymer ?
#
loop_
_entity_poly.entity_id
_entity_poly.type
_entity_poly.pdbx_seq_one_letter_code
_entity_poly.pdbx_strand_id
1 'polypeptide(L)' 'MHKATCSECGQECEVPFKPDPNRPVYCRECWAKKRPPRPRNRY' A
#
# COMPACT_ATOMS: atom_id res chain seq x y z
N MET A 1 -0.83 -2.29 -16.31
CA MET A 1 -1.38 -1.99 -14.98
C MET A 1 -2.22 -3.17 -14.57
N HIS A 2 -1.98 -3.74 -13.38
CA HIS A 2 -2.73 -4.88 -12.86
C HIS A 2 -3.76 -4.38 -11.85
N LYS A 3 -5.01 -4.82 -11.98
CA LYS A 3 -6.03 -4.58 -10.99
C LYS A 3 -5.75 -5.45 -9.77
N ALA A 4 -5.71 -4.83 -8.60
CA ALA A 4 -5.49 -5.49 -7.34
C ALA A 4 -6.45 -4.92 -6.29
N THR A 5 -6.85 -5.75 -5.34
CA THR A 5 -7.72 -5.32 -4.24
C THR A 5 -6.86 -4.99 -3.02
N CYS A 6 -7.08 -3.83 -2.43
CA CYS A 6 -6.39 -3.43 -1.21
C CYS A 6 -6.78 -4.38 -0.08
N SER A 7 -5.79 -5.05 0.53
CA SER A 7 -6.03 -5.99 1.63
C SER A 7 -6.47 -5.31 2.93
N GLU A 8 -6.42 -3.99 3.01
CA GLU A 8 -6.78 -3.22 4.20
C GLU A 8 -8.14 -2.54 4.10
N CYS A 9 -8.46 -1.92 2.96
CA CYS A 9 -9.74 -1.23 2.75
C CYS A 9 -10.70 -1.92 1.75
N GLY A 10 -10.25 -2.95 1.03
CA GLY A 10 -11.07 -3.66 0.05
C GLY A 10 -11.30 -2.92 -1.28
N GLN A 11 -10.70 -1.75 -1.47
CA GLN A 11 -10.84 -0.98 -2.72
C GLN A 11 -10.01 -1.57 -3.85
N GLU A 12 -10.51 -1.44 -5.08
CA GLU A 12 -9.79 -1.79 -6.29
C GLU A 12 -8.76 -0.69 -6.64
N CYS A 13 -7.51 -1.09 -6.88
CA CYS A 13 -6.44 -0.19 -7.28
C CYS A 13 -5.63 -0.76 -8.44
N GLU A 14 -5.04 0.14 -9.22
CA GLU A 14 -4.17 -0.22 -10.33
C GLU A 14 -2.71 -0.14 -9.90
N VAL A 15 -2.05 -1.30 -9.91
CA VAL A 15 -0.65 -1.42 -9.51
C VAL A 15 0.23 -1.75 -10.72
N PRO A 16 1.48 -1.23 -10.77
CA PRO A 16 2.41 -1.52 -11.86
C PRO A 16 3.10 -2.89 -11.72
N PHE A 17 2.90 -3.59 -10.60
CA PHE A 17 3.48 -4.90 -10.30
C PHE A 17 2.40 -5.98 -10.32
N LYS A 18 2.79 -7.23 -10.54
CA LYS A 18 1.89 -8.38 -10.53
C LYS A 18 1.46 -8.63 -9.06
N PRO A 19 0.17 -8.60 -8.72
CA PRO A 19 -0.27 -8.88 -7.36
C PRO A 19 -0.02 -10.36 -7.03
N ASP A 20 0.84 -10.60 -6.04
CA ASP A 20 1.15 -11.94 -5.53
C ASP A 20 0.19 -12.29 -4.38
N PRO A 21 -0.37 -13.50 -4.32
CA PRO A 21 -1.27 -13.90 -3.23
C PRO A 21 -0.59 -13.97 -1.86
N ASN A 22 0.75 -14.08 -1.83
CA ASN A 22 1.54 -14.08 -0.60
C ASN A 22 1.86 -12.67 -0.08
N ARG A 23 1.66 -11.62 -0.90
CA ARG A 23 2.09 -10.26 -0.58
C ARG A 23 0.89 -9.30 -0.62
N PRO A 24 0.47 -8.73 0.52
CA PRO A 24 -0.72 -7.90 0.56
C PRO A 24 -0.52 -6.63 -0.26
N VAL A 25 -1.51 -6.31 -1.09
CA VAL A 25 -1.52 -5.09 -1.89
C VAL A 25 -2.21 -4.00 -1.10
N TYR A 26 -1.63 -2.79 -1.12
CA TYR A 26 -2.20 -1.62 -0.45
C TYR A 26 -2.46 -0.53 -1.47
N CYS A 27 -3.60 0.15 -1.32
CA CYS A 27 -3.85 1.39 -2.04
C CYS A 27 -2.91 2.50 -1.55
N ARG A 28 -2.82 3.59 -2.31
CA ARG A 28 -1.96 4.75 -1.98
C ARG A 28 -2.23 5.29 -0.57
N GLU A 29 -3.49 5.28 -0.14
CA GLU A 29 -3.90 5.79 1.17
C GLU A 29 -3.47 4.87 2.31
N CYS A 30 -3.75 3.58 2.22
CA CYS A 30 -3.32 2.58 3.20
C CYS A 30 -1.79 2.50 3.29
N TRP A 31 -1.11 2.59 2.14
CA TRP A 31 0.35 2.67 2.11
C TRP A 31 0.89 3.92 2.81
N ALA A 32 0.24 5.07 2.62
CA ALA A 32 0.61 6.32 3.30
C ALA A 32 0.39 6.23 4.82
N LYS A 33 -0.72 5.61 5.27
CA LYS A 33 -1.02 5.38 6.69
C LYS A 33 -0.03 4.42 7.36
N LYS A 34 0.44 3.39 6.64
CA LYS A 34 1.43 2.43 7.14
C LYS A 34 2.85 2.97 7.25
N ARG A 35 3.16 4.11 6.63
CA ARG A 35 4.49 4.69 6.75
C ARG A 35 4.71 5.12 8.20
N PRO A 36 5.67 4.53 8.93
CA PRO A 36 5.99 5.02 10.26
C PRO A 36 6.38 6.50 10.15
N PRO A 37 5.95 7.35 11.10
CA PRO A 37 6.39 8.74 11.12
C PRO A 37 7.91 8.70 11.13
N ARG A 38 8.54 9.27 10.09
CA ARG A 38 9.99 9.42 10.10
C ARG A 38 10.31 10.17 11.38
N PRO A 39 11.17 9.63 12.26
CA PRO A 39 11.58 10.38 13.43
C PRO A 39 12.15 11.68 12.90
N ARG A 40 11.46 12.79 13.17
CA ARG A 40 12.00 14.11 12.91
C ARG A 40 13.12 14.24 13.93
N ASN A 41 14.29 13.72 13.59
CA ASN A 41 15.48 13.94 14.37
C ASN A 41 15.80 15.42 14.21
N ARG A 42 15.21 16.21 15.12
CA ARG A 42 15.51 17.61 15.36
C ARG A 42 16.53 17.61 16.50
N TYR A 43 17.77 17.30 16.15
CA TYR A 43 18.90 17.64 16.98
C TYR A 43 20.05 18.00 16.05
#